data_AF-A0A1Q5F179-F1
#
_entry.id   AF-A0A1Q5F179-F1
#
_cell.length_a   1.000
_cell.length_b   1.000
_cell.length_c   1.000
_cell.angle_alpha   90.00
_cell.angle_beta   90.00
_cell.angle_gamma   90.00
#
_symmetry.space_group_name_H-M   'P 1'
#
loop_
_entity.id
_entity.type
_entity.pdbx_description
1 polymer ?
#
loop_
_entity_poly.entity_id
_entity_poly.type
_entity_poly.pdbx_seq_one_letter_code
_entity_poly.pdbx_strand_id
1 'polypeptide(L)'
;MRYRRCHWCHSASATTCLLCPVCGSADLEPAVAAGQGTVQRLLRPTRRGALMERPYLIVLDEGFTVQASVLGGLPGAVPIGARVQLVTSEEGGRVLTFRLVPRS
;
A
#
# COMPACT_ATOMS: atom_id res chain seq x y z
N MET A 1 -8.84 3.53 -2.18
CA MET A 1 -8.15 2.40 -2.82
C MET A 1 -9.05 1.17 -2.71
N ARG A 2 -9.28 0.45 -3.82
CA ARG A 2 -10.06 -0.81 -3.80
C ARG A 2 -9.12 -1.99 -3.67
N TYR A 3 -9.48 -2.95 -2.83
CA TYR A 3 -8.80 -4.23 -2.66
C TYR A 3 -9.86 -5.34 -2.56
N ARG A 4 -9.43 -6.58 -2.60
CA ARG A 4 -10.30 -7.74 -2.37
C ARG A 4 -9.99 -8.34 -1.02
N ARG A 5 -10.99 -8.48 -0.15
CA ARG A 5 -10.85 -9.16 1.14
C ARG A 5 -11.47 -10.53 1.04
N CYS A 6 -10.72 -11.56 1.43
CA CYS A 6 -11.29 -12.90 1.51
C CYS A 6 -12.25 -12.99 2.70
N HIS A 7 -13.45 -13.53 2.51
CA HIS A 7 -14.39 -13.71 3.61
C HIS A 7 -13.91 -14.80 4.60
N TRP A 8 -13.16 -15.79 4.10
CA TRP A 8 -12.70 -16.94 4.88
C TRP A 8 -11.50 -16.64 5.78
N CYS A 9 -10.40 -16.17 5.19
CA CYS A 9 -9.16 -15.91 5.95
C CYS A 9 -8.96 -14.43 6.28
N HIS A 10 -9.89 -13.56 5.88
CA HIS A 10 -9.82 -12.11 6.04
C HIS A 10 -8.59 -11.42 5.42
N SER A 11 -7.77 -12.15 4.66
CA SER A 11 -6.62 -11.58 3.97
C SER A 11 -7.06 -10.62 2.89
N ALA A 12 -6.40 -9.46 2.83
CA ALA A 12 -6.52 -8.56 1.70
C ALA A 12 -5.65 -9.03 0.54
N SER A 13 -6.09 -8.75 -0.67
CA SER A 13 -5.46 -9.15 -1.93
C SER A 13 -5.68 -8.08 -2.98
N ALA A 14 -4.80 -8.05 -3.98
CA ALA A 14 -4.94 -7.12 -5.09
C ALA A 14 -6.25 -7.38 -5.84
N THR A 15 -6.85 -6.31 -6.38
CA THR A 15 -8.10 -6.39 -7.15
C THR A 15 -7.99 -7.30 -8.39
N THR A 16 -6.77 -7.47 -8.93
CA THR A 16 -6.47 -8.36 -10.06
C THR A 16 -6.41 -9.85 -9.68
N CYS A 17 -6.41 -10.21 -8.40
CA CYS A 17 -6.43 -11.61 -7.98
C CYS A 17 -7.84 -12.21 -8.16
N LEU A 18 -7.89 -13.35 -8.86
CA LEU A 18 -9.10 -14.17 -9.00
C LEU A 18 -9.33 -15.08 -7.80
N LEU A 19 -8.25 -15.49 -7.13
CA LEU A 19 -8.27 -16.37 -5.95
C LEU A 19 -7.45 -15.73 -4.83
N CYS A 20 -7.81 -16.03 -3.58
CA CYS A 20 -7.03 -15.61 -2.43
C CYS A 20 -5.66 -16.29 -2.44
N PRO A 21 -4.53 -15.56 -2.41
CA PRO A 21 -3.20 -16.16 -2.40
C PRO A 21 -2.87 -16.86 -1.07
N VAL A 22 -3.65 -16.62 -0.01
CA VAL A 22 -3.43 -17.22 1.32
C VAL A 22 -4.17 -18.55 1.46
N CYS A 23 -5.44 -18.61 1.06
CA CYS A 23 -6.28 -19.80 1.27
C CYS A 23 -6.80 -20.46 -0.03
N GLY A 24 -6.58 -19.84 -1.19
CA GLY A 24 -7.09 -20.33 -2.48
C GLY A 24 -8.59 -20.10 -2.73
N SER A 25 -9.33 -19.53 -1.78
CA SER A 25 -10.77 -19.29 -1.95
C SER A 25 -11.08 -18.21 -3.01
N ALA A 26 -12.16 -18.43 -3.75
CA ALA A 26 -12.73 -17.45 -4.68
C ALA A 26 -13.70 -16.46 -3.99
N ASP A 27 -14.04 -16.66 -2.70
CA ASP A 27 -14.89 -15.76 -1.91
C ASP A 27 -14.12 -14.50 -1.52
N LEU A 28 -13.94 -13.63 -2.51
CA LEU A 28 -13.25 -12.35 -2.43
C LEU A 28 -14.28 -11.23 -2.56
N GLU A 29 -14.50 -10.49 -1.49
CA GLU A 29 -15.38 -9.33 -1.50
C GLU A 29 -14.59 -8.06 -1.82
N PRO A 30 -15.13 -7.19 -2.70
CA PRO A 30 -14.53 -5.89 -2.93
C PRO A 30 -14.66 -5.02 -1.68
N ALA A 31 -13.52 -4.57 -1.17
CA ALA A 31 -13.42 -3.70 -0.01
C ALA A 31 -12.67 -2.41 -0.39
N VAL A 32 -12.97 -1.34 0.34
CA VAL A 32 -12.29 -0.05 0.17
C VAL A 32 -11.41 0.17 1.38
N ALA A 33 -10.11 0.35 1.15
CA ALA A 33 -9.20 0.71 2.22
C ALA A 33 -9.50 2.15 2.63
N ALA A 34 -9.56 2.40 3.93
CA ALA A 34 -9.63 3.72 4.55
C ALA A 34 -8.45 4.60 4.13
N GLY A 35 -7.39 3.98 3.62
CA GLY A 35 -6.22 4.68 3.10
C GLY A 35 -5.31 5.19 4.20
N GLN A 36 -5.45 4.67 5.41
CA GLN A 36 -4.54 4.95 6.51
C GLN A 36 -3.54 3.82 6.63
N GLY A 37 -2.28 4.17 6.83
CA GLY A 37 -1.24 3.19 7.00
C GLY A 37 -0.01 3.76 7.66
N THR A 38 1.01 2.92 7.71
CA THR A 38 2.28 3.20 8.36
C THR A 38 3.41 2.80 7.45
N VAL A 39 4.42 3.67 7.33
CA VAL A 39 5.61 3.37 6.52
C VAL A 39 6.40 2.25 7.19
N GLN A 40 6.47 1.08 6.57
CA GLN A 40 7.21 -0.06 7.11
C GLN A 40 8.67 -0.05 6.68
N ARG A 41 8.96 0.31 5.42
CA ARG A 41 10.33 0.32 4.91
C ARG A 41 10.45 1.19 3.65
N LEU A 42 11.63 1.79 3.49
CA LEU A 42 12.10 2.33 2.21
C LEU A 42 12.76 1.22 1.37
N LEU A 43 12.18 0.92 0.22
CA LEU A 43 12.75 0.11 -0.83
C LEU A 43 13.85 0.91 -1.53
N ARG A 44 15.05 0.33 -1.61
CA ARG A 44 16.15 0.92 -2.37
C ARG A 44 16.09 0.42 -3.81
N PRO A 45 16.35 1.28 -4.81
CA PRO A 45 16.42 0.86 -6.19
C PRO A 45 17.50 -0.22 -6.36
N THR A 46 17.14 -1.33 -7.00
CA THR A 46 18.00 -2.51 -7.15
C THR A 46 18.93 -2.44 -8.37
N ARG A 47 18.84 -1.40 -9.21
CA ARG A 47 19.77 -1.16 -10.33
C ARG A 47 20.22 0.30 -10.45
N ARG A 48 21.52 0.48 -10.78
CA ARG A 48 22.14 1.74 -11.21
C ARG A 48 21.27 2.36 -12.32
N GLY A 49 20.53 3.42 -12.02
CA GLY A 49 19.93 4.30 -13.01
C GLY A 49 18.41 4.52 -12.96
N ALA A 50 17.63 3.69 -12.27
CA ALA A 50 16.18 3.89 -12.19
C ALA A 50 15.78 4.51 -10.85
N LEU A 51 15.24 5.73 -10.87
CA LEU A 51 14.47 6.27 -9.75
C LEU A 51 13.29 5.32 -9.52
N MET A 52 13.22 4.69 -8.33
CA MET A 52 12.01 4.00 -7.93
C MET A 52 10.91 5.04 -7.78
N GLU A 53 9.90 4.99 -8.64
CA GLU A 53 8.73 5.87 -8.54
C GLU A 53 7.97 5.64 -7.22
N ARG A 54 8.04 4.42 -6.68
CA ARG A 54 7.29 3.95 -5.49
C ARG A 54 8.21 3.34 -4.43
N PRO A 55 9.13 4.12 -3.82
CA PRO A 55 10.17 3.56 -2.98
C PRO A 55 9.68 3.21 -1.58
N TYR A 56 8.41 3.43 -1.22
CA TYR A 56 7.92 3.15 0.12
C TYR A 56 7.03 1.92 0.15
N LEU A 57 7.25 1.07 1.15
CA LEU A 57 6.35 0.00 1.51
C LEU A 57 5.52 0.44 2.71
N ILE A 58 4.21 0.54 2.53
CA ILE A 58 3.25 1.02 3.53
C ILE A 58 2.41 -0.16 3.97
N VAL A 59 2.35 -0.40 5.28
CA VAL A 59 1.38 -1.34 5.88
C VAL A 59 0.13 -0.54 6.16
N LEU A 60 -0.95 -0.87 5.47
CA LEU A 60 -2.26 -0.33 5.73
C LEU A 60 -2.85 -0.91 7.02
N ASP A 61 -3.70 -0.15 7.70
CA ASP A 61 -4.31 -0.57 8.99
C ASP A 61 -5.21 -1.80 8.81
N GLU A 62 -5.68 -2.04 7.59
CA GLU A 62 -6.38 -3.24 7.16
C GLU A 62 -5.50 -4.49 7.14
N GLY A 63 -4.19 -4.38 7.38
CA GLY A 63 -3.27 -5.50 7.55
C GLY A 63 -2.54 -5.95 6.28
N PHE A 64 -2.49 -5.12 5.23
CA PHE A 64 -1.78 -5.45 4.00
C PHE A 64 -0.79 -4.40 3.56
N THR A 65 0.26 -4.85 2.86
CA THR A 65 1.34 -3.99 2.40
C THR A 65 1.15 -3.53 0.97
N VAL A 66 1.40 -2.25 0.72
CA VAL A 66 1.34 -1.64 -0.61
C VAL A 66 2.63 -0.90 -0.92
N GLN A 67 3.09 -0.99 -2.17
CA GLN A 67 4.16 -0.15 -2.68
C GLN A 67 3.58 1.19 -3.13
N ALA A 68 4.16 2.28 -2.65
CA ALA A 68 3.61 3.60 -2.86
C ALA A 68 4.67 4.69 -2.78
N SER A 69 4.26 5.90 -3.14
CA SER A 69 5.06 7.11 -3.05
C SER A 69 4.47 8.00 -1.93
N VAL A 70 5.33 8.72 -1.22
CA VAL A 70 4.90 9.64 -0.16
C VAL A 70 5.13 11.08 -0.62
N LEU A 71 4.04 11.83 -0.78
CA LEU A 71 4.01 13.27 -1.01
C LEU A 71 4.58 14.02 0.20
N GLY A 72 5.47 14.97 -0.07
CA GLY A 72 6.08 15.84 0.94
C GLY A 72 7.34 15.27 1.61
N GLY A 73 7.77 14.06 1.26
CA GLY A 73 9.02 13.49 1.76
C GLY A 73 9.98 13.16 0.61
N LEU A 74 11.18 13.73 0.62
CA LEU A 74 12.27 13.26 -0.23
C LEU A 74 12.49 11.74 0.01
N PRO A 75 12.92 10.95 -0.99
CA PRO A 75 13.25 9.54 -0.81
C PRO A 75 14.24 9.35 0.36
N GLY A 76 13.77 8.79 1.47
CA GLY A 76 14.57 8.59 2.69
C GLY A 76 14.42 9.66 3.78
N ALA A 77 13.68 10.75 3.54
CA ALA A 77 13.33 11.71 4.58
C ALA A 77 12.12 11.28 5.43
N VAL A 78 11.35 10.31 4.95
CA VAL A 78 10.18 9.79 5.67
C VAL A 78 10.61 8.75 6.70
N PRO A 79 10.33 8.96 8.01
CA PRO A 79 10.71 8.00 9.03
C PRO A 79 9.90 6.70 8.91
N ILE A 80 10.55 5.57 9.16
CA ILE A 80 9.88 4.28 9.33
C ILE A 80 8.99 4.39 10.58
N GLY A 81 7.76 3.88 10.49
CA GLY A 81 6.74 4.05 11.52
C GLY A 81 5.91 5.33 11.38
N ALA A 82 6.20 6.19 10.38
CA ALA A 82 5.39 7.37 10.14
C ALA A 82 3.99 7.01 9.67
N ARG A 83 2.99 7.69 10.23
CA ARG A 83 1.60 7.59 9.79
C ARG A 83 1.41 8.33 8.48
N VAL A 84 0.72 7.67 7.56
CA VAL A 84 0.49 8.17 6.21
C VAL A 84 -0.96 7.97 5.83
N GLN A 85 -1.47 8.91 5.02
CA GLN A 85 -2.84 8.90 4.53
C GLN A 85 -2.84 8.96 3.01
N LEU A 86 -3.62 8.10 2.38
CA LEU A 86 -3.82 8.01 0.95
C LEU A 86 -4.44 9.33 0.46
N VAL A 87 -3.78 9.96 -0.51
CA VAL A 87 -4.26 11.17 -1.17
C VAL A 87 -4.81 10.82 -2.54
N THR A 88 -4.08 10.00 -3.29
CA THR A 88 -4.48 9.58 -4.63
C THR A 88 -4.31 8.09 -4.80
N SER A 89 -5.28 7.48 -5.48
CA SER A 89 -5.28 6.08 -5.87
C SER A 89 -5.78 6.03 -7.30
N GLU A 90 -4.88 5.88 -8.25
CA GLU A 90 -5.23 5.65 -9.65
C GLU A 90 -5.96 4.31 -9.84
N GLU A 91 -6.83 4.26 -10.86
CA GLU A 91 -7.64 3.10 -11.21
C GLU A 91 -6.74 1.87 -11.40
N GLY A 92 -7.00 0.81 -10.62
CA GLY A 92 -6.19 -0.41 -10.64
C GLY A 92 -4.99 -0.45 -9.69
N GLY A 93 -4.79 0.56 -8.81
CA GLY A 93 -3.76 0.51 -7.76
C GLY A 93 -2.31 0.66 -8.28
N ARG A 94 -2.18 1.15 -9.51
CA ARG A 94 -0.90 1.29 -10.21
C ARG A 94 -0.06 2.44 -9.66
N VAL A 95 -0.73 3.53 -9.27
CA VAL A 95 -0.11 4.66 -8.56
C VAL A 95 -0.89 4.89 -7.28
N LEU A 96 -0.18 4.76 -6.16
CA LEU A 96 -0.70 5.08 -4.84
C LEU A 96 0.19 6.16 -4.25
N THR A 97 -0.39 7.33 -3.98
CA THR A 97 0.34 8.42 -3.35
C THR A 97 -0.28 8.71 -2.00
N PHE A 98 0.56 8.68 -0.97
CA PHE A 98 0.20 8.97 0.39
C PHE A 98 0.83 10.29 0.83
N ARG A 99 0.25 10.99 1.78
CA ARG A 99 0.89 12.12 2.48
C ARG A 99 1.25 11.69 3.90
N LEU A 100 2.28 12.30 4.46
CA LEU A 100 2.55 12.19 5.88
C LEU A 100 1.44 12.84 6.70
N VAL A 101 0.99 12.15 7.74
CA VAL A 101 0.12 12.72 8.76
C VAL A 101 1.00 13.11 9.94
N PRO A 102 1.11 14.39 10.29
CA PRO A 102 1.86 14.80 11.47
C PRO A 102 1.21 14.15 12.71
N ARG A 103 2.05 13.55 13.57
CA ARG A 103 1.61 13.11 14.90
C ARG A 103 1.46 14.38 15.74
N SER A 104 0.22 14.84 15.90
CA SER A 104 -0.15 15.86 16.89
C SER A 104 0.03 15.33 18.30
#